data_AF-A0A7C4LFP3-F1
#
_entry.id   AF-A0A7C4LFP3-F1
#
_cell.length_a   1.000
_cell.length_b   1.000
_cell.length_c   1.000
_cell.angle_alpha   90.00
_cell.angle_beta   90.00
_cell.angle_gamma   90.00
#
_symmetry.space_group_name_H-M   'P 1'
#
loop_
_entity.id
_entity.type
_entity.pdbx_description
1 polymer ?
#
loop_
_entity_poly.entity_id
_entity_poly.type
_entity_poly.pdbx_seq_one_letter_code
_entity_poly.pdbx_strand_id
1 'polypeptide(L)' 'MSVRDLLKIIDDMRHELVDLTREFIQVPTVNPPGERYEEMADLMARKLNELGFSTQLAKVPDKKLSELGTRATTC' A
#
# COMPACT_ATOMS: atom_id res chain seq x y z
N MET A 1 -26.47 -10.25 -6.27
CA MET A 1 -25.22 -10.28 -7.06
C MET A 1 -24.61 -11.67 -6.91
N SER A 2 -24.38 -12.38 -8.00
CA SER A 2 -23.76 -13.70 -8.00
C SER A 2 -22.22 -13.58 -8.03
N VAL A 3 -21.52 -14.68 -7.74
CA VAL A 3 -20.06 -14.74 -7.90
C VAL A 3 -19.64 -14.48 -9.35
N ARG A 4 -20.45 -14.91 -10.34
CA ARG A 4 -20.17 -14.65 -11.76
C ARG A 4 -20.24 -13.17 -12.08
N ASP A 5 -21.21 -12.47 -11.52
CA ASP A 5 -21.36 -11.02 -11.69
C ASP A 5 -20.16 -10.28 -11.10
N LEU A 6 -19.68 -10.71 -9.92
CA LEU A 6 -18.49 -10.15 -9.28
C LEU A 6 -17.22 -10.37 -10.12
N LEU A 7 -17.02 -11.58 -10.66
CA LEU A 7 -15.86 -11.87 -11.50
C LEU A 7 -15.85 -11.02 -12.78
N LYS A 8 -17.03 -10.77 -13.37
CA LYS A 8 -17.15 -9.88 -14.52
C LYS A 8 -16.73 -8.44 -14.17
N ILE A 9 -17.17 -7.93 -13.02
CA ILE A 9 -16.79 -6.58 -12.55
C ILE A 9 -15.26 -6.49 -12.39
N ILE A 10 -14.63 -7.51 -11.79
CA ILE A 10 -13.17 -7.56 -11.63
C ILE A 10 -12.47 -7.57 -13.00
N ASP A 11 -12.96 -8.35 -13.96
CA ASP A 11 -12.42 -8.39 -15.31
C ASP A 11 -12.56 -7.03 -16.04
N ASP A 12 -13.68 -6.34 -15.84
CA ASP A 12 -13.91 -5.01 -16.41
C ASP A 12 -12.95 -3.96 -15.80
N MET A 13 -12.50 -4.15 -14.55
CA MET A 13 -11.53 -3.27 -13.85
C MET A 13 -10.06 -3.60 -14.14
N ARG A 14 -9.77 -4.54 -15.06
CA ARG A 14 -8.41 -5.03 -15.32
C ARG A 14 -7.38 -3.94 -15.54
N HIS A 15 -7.70 -2.92 -16.34
CA HIS A 15 -6.77 -1.83 -16.65
C HIS A 15 -6.43 -1.02 -15.39
N GLU A 16 -7.45 -0.63 -14.63
CA GLU A 16 -7.30 0.14 -13.39
C GLU A 16 -6.48 -0.64 -12.35
N LEU A 17 -6.72 -1.95 -12.21
CA LEU A 17 -5.96 -2.81 -11.30
C LEU A 17 -4.49 -2.92 -11.70
N VAL A 18 -4.20 -3.04 -13.00
CA VAL A 18 -2.83 -3.08 -13.52
C VAL A 18 -2.12 -1.75 -13.28
N ASP A 19 -2.78 -0.62 -13.56
CA ASP A 19 -2.20 0.71 -13.36
C ASP A 19 -1.94 1.00 -11.87
N LEU A 20 -2.90 0.70 -11.00
CA LEU A 20 -2.71 0.81 -9.55
C LEU A 20 -1.54 -0.06 -9.06
N THR A 21 -1.46 -1.30 -9.54
CA THR A 21 -0.34 -2.20 -9.21
C THR A 21 0.98 -1.63 -9.70
N ARG A 22 1.01 -1.06 -10.91
CA ARG A 22 2.21 -0.44 -11.49
C ARG A 22 2.69 0.74 -10.66
N GLU A 23 1.78 1.61 -10.25
CA GLU A 23 2.10 2.75 -9.36
C GLU A 23 2.72 2.27 -8.04
N PHE A 24 2.17 1.21 -7.44
CA PHE A 24 2.65 0.67 -6.17
C PHE A 24 4.05 0.05 -6.30
N ILE A 25 4.30 -0.79 -7.31
CA ILE A 25 5.60 -1.44 -7.48
C ILE A 25 6.72 -0.47 -7.91
N GLN A 26 6.37 0.72 -8.41
CA GLN A 26 7.34 1.78 -8.71
C GLN A 26 7.90 2.45 -7.44
N VAL A 27 7.32 2.18 -6.27
CA VAL A 27 7.88 2.55 -4.96
C VAL A 27 8.71 1.38 -4.42
N PRO A 28 10.05 1.34 -4.60
CA PRO A 28 10.96 0.35 -4.05
C PRO A 28 11.00 0.40 -2.52
N THR A 29 10.01 -0.22 -1.90
CA THR A 29 10.00 -0.56 -0.47
C THR A 29 10.91 -1.77 -0.25
N VAL A 30 12.21 -1.53 -0.08
CA VAL A 30 13.20 -2.60 0.13
C VAL A 30 13.01 -3.18 1.53
N ASN A 31 12.90 -4.51 1.62
CA ASN A 31 12.86 -5.24 2.88
C ASN A 31 14.29 -5.74 3.22
N PRO A 32 14.80 -5.66 4.48
CA PRO A 32 14.13 -5.32 5.74
C PRO A 32 13.59 -3.88 5.74
N PRO A 33 12.48 -3.60 6.45
CA PRO A 33 11.74 -2.37 6.27
C PRO A 33 12.59 -1.11 6.47
N GLY A 34 12.21 -0.06 5.76
CA GLY A 34 12.82 1.25 5.92
C GLY A 34 12.63 2.09 4.66
N GLU A 35 13.45 1.85 3.65
CA GLU A 35 13.51 2.71 2.47
C GLU A 35 12.13 2.85 1.81
N ARG A 36 11.66 4.12 1.71
CA ARG A 36 10.43 4.53 1.01
C ARG A 36 9.12 3.88 1.50
N TYR A 37 9.10 3.29 2.70
CA TYR A 37 7.85 2.80 3.30
C TYR A 37 6.87 3.92 3.60
N GLU A 38 7.34 5.11 4.02
CA GLU A 38 6.48 6.29 4.25
C GLU A 38 5.84 6.77 2.96
N GLU A 39 6.63 6.90 1.89
CA GLU A 39 6.12 7.28 0.56
C GLU A 39 5.06 6.29 0.03
N MET A 40 5.30 4.99 0.23
CA MET A 40 4.33 3.96 -0.14
C MET A 40 3.06 4.02 0.72
N ALA A 41 3.19 4.27 2.03
CA ALA A 41 2.06 4.41 2.93
C ALA A 41 1.20 5.63 2.56
N ASP A 42 1.82 6.76 2.24
CA ASP A 42 1.14 7.96 1.75
C ASP A 42 0.43 7.73 0.42
N LEU A 43 1.10 7.08 -0.55
CA LEU A 43 0.50 6.73 -1.82
C LEU A 43 -0.73 5.83 -1.63
N MET A 44 -0.61 4.80 -0.79
CA MET A 44 -1.71 3.88 -0.48
C MET A 44 -2.87 4.61 0.22
N ALA A 45 -2.58 5.46 1.21
CA ALA A 45 -3.60 6.23 1.90
C ALA A 45 -4.36 7.16 0.95
N ARG A 46 -3.67 7.84 0.03
CA ARG A 46 -4.30 8.67 -1.01
C ARG A 46 -5.24 7.84 -1.90
N LYS A 47 -4.77 6.72 -2.46
CA LYS A 47 -5.59 5.85 -3.32
C LYS A 47 -6.82 5.29 -2.59
N LEU A 48 -6.67 4.88 -1.34
CA LEU A 48 -7.78 4.38 -0.54
C LEU A 48 -8.79 5.49 -0.21
N ASN A 49 -8.33 6.71 0.10
CA ASN A 49 -9.21 7.85 0.31
C ASN A 49 -9.99 8.21 -0.97
N GLU A 50 -9.35 8.18 -2.14
CA GLU A 50 -10.00 8.38 -3.44
C GLU A 50 -11.10 7.34 -3.72
N LEU A 51 -10.91 6.10 -3.23
CA LEU A 51 -11.90 5.02 -3.30
C LEU A 51 -12.99 5.12 -2.21
N GLY A 52 -12.97 6.17 -1.37
CA GLY A 52 -13.97 6.43 -0.33
C GLY A 52 -13.72 5.73 1.01
N PHE A 53 -12.53 5.18 1.23
CA PHE A 53 -12.15 4.62 2.52
C PHE A 53 -11.69 5.71 3.50
N SER A 54 -11.89 5.48 4.79
CA SER A 54 -11.25 6.26 5.84
C SER A 54 -9.91 5.62 6.19
N THR A 55 -8.81 6.35 6.03
CA THR A 55 -7.46 5.83 6.29
C THR A 55 -6.84 6.46 7.54
N GLN A 56 -5.99 5.69 8.22
CA GLN A 56 -5.14 6.16 9.30
C GLN A 56 -3.74 5.57 9.11
N LEU A 57 -2.72 6.44 9.10
CA LEU A 57 -1.33 6.02 9.09
C LEU A 57 -0.83 5.83 10.52
N ALA A 58 -0.21 4.67 10.78
CA ALA A 58 0.35 4.33 12.09
C ALA A 58 1.86 4.15 11.96
N LYS A 59 2.61 4.86 12.80
CA LYS A 59 4.07 4.75 12.88
C LYS A 59 4.45 3.65 13.87
N VAL A 60 5.39 2.80 13.47
CA VAL A 60 5.98 1.80 14.36
C VAL A 60 6.92 2.51 15.35
N PRO A 61 6.81 2.27 16.68
CA PRO A 61 7.72 2.87 17.64
C PRO A 61 9.19 2.47 17.40
N ASP A 62 10.11 3.42 17.47
CA ASP A 62 11.54 3.23 17.15
C ASP A 62 12.19 2.07 17.92
N LYS A 63 11.85 1.91 19.21
CA LYS A 63 12.33 0.80 20.04
C LYS A 63 12.04 -0.56 19.40
N LYS A 64 10.87 -0.70 18.77
CA LYS A 64 10.43 -1.95 18.14
C LYS A 64 11.20 -2.25 16.86
N LEU A 65 11.57 -1.22 16.09
CA LEU A 65 12.38 -1.38 14.87
C LEU A 65 13.75 -1.98 15.19
N SER A 66 14.39 -1.48 16.25
CA SER A 66 15.68 -1.99 16.73
C SER A 66 15.62 -3.46 17.18
N GLU A 67 14.54 -3.86 17.86
CA GLU A 67 14.32 -5.26 18.27
C GLU A 67 14.14 -6.22 17.09
N LEU A 68 13.62 -5.73 15.96
CA LEU A 68 13.31 -6.52 14.75
C LEU A 68 14.47 -6.53 13.73
N GLY A 69 15.64 -5.98 14.06
CA GLY A 69 16.77 -5.89 13.13
C GLY A 69 16.46 -5.03 11.90
N THR A 70 15.51 -4.10 12.03
CA THR A 70 15.01 -3.23 10.97
C THR A 70 15.61 -1.84 11.11
N ARG A 71 15.91 -1.15 9.99
CA ARG A 71 16.44 0.21 10.03
C ARG A 71 15.29 1.21 10.13
N ALA A 72 15.35 2.10 11.12
CA ALA A 72 14.50 3.29 11.14
C ALA A 72 14.97 4.24 10.03
N THR A 73 14.33 4.17 8.87
CA THR A 73 14.25 5.37 8.03
C THR A 73 13.08 6.18 8.56
N THR A 74 13.27 7.49 8.60
CA THR A 74 12.26 8.48 8.92
C THR A 74 10.88 8.05 8.39
N CYS A 75 9.97 8.00 9.35
CA CYS A 75 8.52 7.88 9.21
C CYS A 75 7.94 8.95 10.14
#